data_AF-A0A7X7PYK3-F1
#
_entry.id   AF-A0A7X7PYK3-F1
#
_cell.length_a   1.000
_cell.length_b   1.000
_cell.length_c   1.000
_cell.angle_alpha   90.00
_cell.angle_beta   90.00
_cell.angle_gamma   90.00
#
_symmetry.space_group_name_H-M   'P 1'
#
loop_
_entity.id
_entity.type
_entity.pdbx_description
1 polymer ?
#
loop_
_entity_poly.entity_id
_entity_poly.type
_entity_poly.pdbx_seq_one_letter_code
_entity_poly.pdbx_strand_id
1 'polypeptide(L)'
;PRAKIMKAMARKIATRPEHQRIFETLSAVEAAFIERTAAKRRALRANMEFYKGVVFLALGIPKELFTATFAAARVFGWVAHTIEQRQDNRIIRPSALYIGPAPRDS
;
A
#
# COMPACT_ATOMS: atom_id res chain seq x y z
N PRO A 1 10.42 7.24 -2.30
CA PRO A 1 10.26 8.48 -1.50
C PRO A 1 9.30 8.34 -0.30
N ARG A 2 8.02 8.03 -0.52
CA ARG A 2 6.97 7.95 0.53
C ARG A 2 7.28 6.99 1.70
N ALA A 3 7.83 5.81 1.40
CA ALA A 3 8.19 4.82 2.43
C ALA A 3 9.26 5.34 3.41
N LYS A 4 10.26 6.08 2.93
CA LYS A 4 11.32 6.66 3.78
C LYS A 4 10.75 7.67 4.78
N ILE A 5 9.83 8.53 4.32
CA ILE A 5 9.14 9.51 5.15
C ILE A 5 8.28 8.80 6.20
N MET A 6 7.50 7.80 5.76
CA MET A 6 6.62 7.05 6.67
C MET A 6 7.42 6.30 7.74
N LYS A 7 8.54 5.66 7.39
CA LYS A 7 9.43 5.00 8.36
C LYS A 7 9.97 5.99 9.40
N ALA A 8 10.38 7.18 8.96
CA ALA A 8 10.87 8.22 9.88
C ALA A 8 9.76 8.72 10.82
N MET A 9 8.53 8.87 10.33
CA MET A 9 7.37 9.25 11.13
C MET A 9 7.00 8.15 12.13
N ALA A 10 6.95 6.90 11.69
CA ALA A 10 6.71 5.73 12.54
C ALA A 10 7.71 5.66 13.70
N ARG A 11 8.99 5.91 13.43
CA ARG A 11 10.03 5.98 14.47
C ARG A 11 9.77 7.09 15.49
N LYS A 12 9.34 8.28 15.03
CA LYS A 12 9.08 9.44 15.90
C LYS A 12 7.84 9.26 16.78
N ILE A 13 6.79 8.65 16.24
CA ILE A 13 5.49 8.54 16.92
C ILE A 13 5.36 7.30 17.82
N ALA A 14 6.17 6.27 17.57
CA ALA A 14 6.26 5.09 18.42
C ALA A 14 6.99 5.42 19.73
N THR A 15 6.33 6.11 20.64
CA THR A 15 6.90 6.52 21.95
C THR A 15 6.61 5.52 23.06
N ARG A 16 5.52 4.74 22.93
CA ARG A 16 5.13 3.72 23.91
C ARG A 16 5.84 2.38 23.62
N PRO A 17 6.21 1.58 24.65
CA PRO A 17 6.97 0.34 24.48
C PRO A 17 6.35 -0.64 23.47
N GLU A 18 5.02 -0.77 23.46
CA GLU A 18 4.29 -1.63 22.55
C GLU A 18 4.45 -1.19 21.08
N HIS A 19 4.45 0.11 20.80
CA HIS A 19 4.60 0.64 19.44
C HIS A 19 6.05 0.58 18.98
N GLN A 20 7.01 0.81 19.90
CA GLN A 20 8.44 0.66 19.63
C GLN A 20 8.79 -0.76 19.22
N ARG A 21 8.30 -1.76 19.98
CA ARG A 21 8.52 -3.17 19.67
C ARG A 21 8.00 -3.54 18.28
N ILE A 22 6.84 -3.03 17.88
CA ILE A 22 6.30 -3.26 16.54
C ILE A 22 7.19 -2.60 15.48
N PHE A 23 7.59 -1.34 15.68
CA PHE A 23 8.48 -0.63 14.76
C PHE A 23 9.84 -1.35 14.57
N GLU A 24 10.43 -1.82 15.65
CA GLU A 24 11.69 -2.57 15.65
C GLU A 24 11.53 -3.90 14.92
N THR A 25 10.45 -4.63 15.22
CA THR A 25 10.12 -5.89 14.54
C THR A 25 10.03 -5.69 13.03
N LEU A 26 9.29 -4.67 12.58
CA LEU A 26 9.16 -4.36 11.15
C LEU A 26 10.49 -3.94 10.53
N SER A 27 11.31 -3.19 11.26
CA SER A 27 12.64 -2.78 10.78
C SER A 27 13.60 -3.97 10.65
N ALA A 28 13.56 -4.92 11.58
CA ALA A 28 14.33 -6.16 11.51
C ALA A 28 13.86 -7.05 10.35
N VAL A 29 12.55 -7.18 10.16
CA VAL A 29 11.98 -7.91 9.01
C VAL A 29 12.40 -7.29 7.68
N GLU A 30 12.35 -5.95 7.55
CA GLU A 30 12.81 -5.26 6.35
C GLU A 30 14.29 -5.55 6.07
N ALA A 31 15.16 -5.45 7.09
CA ALA A 31 16.59 -5.70 6.95
C ALA A 31 16.89 -7.14 6.51
N ALA A 32 16.32 -8.13 7.22
CA ALA A 32 16.49 -9.54 6.89
C ALA A 32 15.95 -9.89 5.50
N PHE A 33 14.84 -9.27 5.09
CA PHE A 33 14.28 -9.48 3.77
C PHE A 33 15.18 -8.90 2.66
N ILE A 34 15.74 -7.70 2.86
CA ILE A 34 16.69 -7.10 1.92
C ILE A 34 17.92 -7.99 1.77
N GLU A 35 18.48 -8.45 2.89
CA GLU A 35 19.64 -9.35 2.90
C GLU A 35 19.36 -10.64 2.11
N ARG A 36 18.25 -11.33 2.41
CA ARG A 36 17.86 -12.59 1.75
C ARG A 36 17.52 -12.43 0.27
N THR A 37 17.17 -11.23 -0.17
CA THR A 37 16.76 -10.98 -1.57
C THR A 37 17.77 -10.17 -2.37
N ALA A 38 18.93 -9.83 -1.79
CA ALA A 38 19.96 -9.00 -2.41
C ALA A 38 20.46 -9.57 -3.76
N ALA A 39 20.59 -10.90 -3.86
CA ALA A 39 21.03 -11.59 -5.08
C ALA A 39 19.90 -11.83 -6.10
N LYS A 40 18.64 -11.51 -5.76
CA LYS A 40 17.51 -11.70 -6.66
C LYS A 40 17.41 -10.53 -7.64
N ARG A 41 17.07 -10.85 -8.90
CA ARG A 41 16.92 -9.87 -10.00
C ARG A 41 15.90 -8.75 -9.72
N ARG A 42 14.98 -8.95 -8.76
CA ARG A 42 13.98 -7.97 -8.35
C ARG A 42 14.10 -7.70 -6.85
N ALA A 43 14.71 -6.56 -6.50
CA ALA A 43 14.76 -6.08 -5.13
C ALA A 43 13.36 -5.59 -4.70
N LEU A 44 12.71 -6.35 -3.83
CA LEU A 44 11.47 -5.93 -3.17
C LEU A 44 11.85 -5.08 -1.95
N ARG A 45 11.26 -3.90 -1.83
CA ARG A 45 11.50 -2.96 -0.72
C ARG A 45 10.19 -2.68 -0.01
N ALA A 46 10.26 -2.36 1.28
CA ALA A 46 9.07 -1.95 2.02
C ALA A 46 8.44 -0.73 1.35
N ASN A 47 7.13 -0.82 1.12
CA ASN A 47 6.34 0.31 0.66
C ASN A 47 5.94 1.18 1.86
N MET A 48 5.22 2.28 1.58
CA MET A 48 4.72 3.17 2.62
C MET A 48 3.77 2.47 3.61
N GLU A 49 2.92 1.59 3.09
CA GLU A 49 1.89 0.87 3.87
C GLU A 49 2.51 0.01 4.97
N PHE A 50 3.71 -0.54 4.72
CA PHE A 50 4.43 -1.38 5.66
C PHE A 50 4.68 -0.69 7.02
N TYR A 51 5.00 0.61 7.00
CA TYR A 51 5.21 1.40 8.24
C TYR A 51 3.99 2.19 8.70
N LYS A 52 2.98 2.34 7.82
CA LYS A 52 1.75 3.08 8.14
C LYS A 52 0.99 2.46 9.31
N GLY A 53 1.01 1.14 9.42
CA GLY A 53 0.35 0.42 10.53
C GLY A 53 0.84 0.85 11.91
N VAL A 54 2.15 1.10 12.07
CA VAL A 54 2.73 1.60 13.33
C VAL A 54 2.18 2.97 13.68
N VAL A 55 2.09 3.87 12.69
CA VAL A 55 1.57 5.22 12.89
C VAL A 55 0.10 5.17 13.32
N PHE A 56 -0.71 4.35 12.66
CA PHE A 56 -2.13 4.24 12.98
C PHE A 56 -2.38 3.62 14.36
N LEU A 57 -1.62 2.58 14.72
CA LEU A 57 -1.66 2.01 16.07
C LEU A 57 -1.24 3.04 17.13
N ALA A 58 -0.16 3.79 16.87
CA ALA A 58 0.32 4.82 17.78
C ALA A 58 -0.68 5.98 17.97
N LEU A 59 -1.50 6.26 16.95
CA LEU A 59 -2.59 7.23 17.00
C LEU A 59 -3.88 6.67 17.62
N GLY A 60 -3.92 5.39 17.99
CA GLY A 60 -5.11 4.74 18.56
C GLY A 60 -6.23 4.49 17.54
N ILE A 61 -5.92 4.48 16.25
CA ILE A 61 -6.91 4.18 15.20
C ILE A 61 -7.24 2.68 15.26
N PRO A 62 -8.52 2.28 15.34
CA PRO A 62 -8.93 0.88 15.24
C PRO A 62 -8.50 0.25 13.91
N LYS A 63 -8.08 -1.02 13.93
CA LYS A 63 -7.54 -1.72 12.73
C LYS A 63 -8.57 -1.82 11.62
N GLU A 64 -9.84 -1.93 11.99
CA GLU A 64 -10.99 -2.00 11.09
C GLU A 64 -11.12 -0.70 10.27
N LEU A 65 -10.59 0.41 10.77
CA LEU A 65 -10.63 1.72 10.12
C LEU A 65 -9.39 2.03 9.28
N PHE A 66 -8.41 1.13 9.16
CA PHE A 66 -7.17 1.39 8.42
C PHE A 66 -7.44 1.63 6.93
N THR A 67 -8.29 0.81 6.33
CA THR A 67 -8.68 0.93 4.91
C THR A 67 -9.55 2.16 4.70
N ALA A 68 -10.48 2.46 5.61
CA ALA A 68 -11.32 3.65 5.54
C ALA A 68 -10.48 4.94 5.61
N THR A 69 -9.50 5.00 6.51
CA THR A 69 -8.57 6.14 6.65
C THR A 69 -7.73 6.31 5.39
N PHE A 70 -7.27 5.21 4.79
CA PHE A 70 -6.58 5.25 3.49
C PHE A 70 -7.49 5.80 2.39
N ALA A 71 -8.72 5.30 2.28
CA ALA A 71 -9.68 5.75 1.28
C ALA A 71 -9.97 7.25 1.43
N ALA A 72 -10.20 7.74 2.65
CA ALA A 72 -10.41 9.16 2.94
C ALA A 72 -9.24 10.03 2.43
N ALA A 73 -8.00 9.61 2.66
CA ALA A 73 -6.82 10.31 2.13
C ALA A 73 -6.72 10.23 0.59
N ARG A 74 -7.35 9.24 -0.06
CA ARG A 74 -7.32 9.04 -1.51
C ARG A 74 -8.44 9.72 -2.27
N VAL A 75 -9.56 10.05 -1.62
CA VAL A 75 -10.74 10.68 -2.24
C VAL A 75 -10.36 11.88 -3.10
N PHE A 76 -9.52 12.80 -2.61
CA PHE A 76 -9.11 13.96 -3.40
C PHE A 76 -8.43 13.59 -4.73
N GLY A 77 -7.59 12.56 -4.71
CA GLY A 77 -6.93 12.08 -5.93
C GLY A 77 -7.91 11.39 -6.89
N TRP A 78 -8.87 10.63 -6.36
CA TRP A 78 -9.91 10.01 -7.20
C TRP A 78 -10.81 11.05 -7.86
N VAL A 79 -11.20 12.09 -7.11
CA VAL A 79 -11.98 13.21 -7.65
C VAL A 79 -11.19 13.97 -8.70
N ALA A 80 -9.91 14.30 -8.43
CA ALA A 80 -9.05 14.96 -9.42
C ALA A 80 -8.94 14.15 -10.72
N HIS A 81 -8.64 12.85 -10.63
CA HIS A 81 -8.58 11.99 -11.82
C HIS A 81 -9.93 11.86 -12.54
N THR A 82 -11.04 11.88 -11.82
CA THR A 82 -12.38 11.87 -12.43
C THR A 82 -12.63 13.14 -13.23
N ILE A 83 -12.23 14.30 -12.70
CA ILE A 83 -12.35 15.59 -13.39
C ILE A 83 -11.44 15.61 -14.63
N GLU A 84 -10.19 15.18 -14.49
CA GLU A 84 -9.23 15.07 -15.61
C GLU A 84 -9.78 14.15 -16.71
N GLN A 85 -10.30 12.96 -16.35
CA GLN A 85 -10.88 12.03 -17.32
C GLN A 85 -12.08 12.63 -18.04
N ARG A 86 -12.90 13.44 -17.37
CA ARG A 86 -14.06 14.09 -18.01
C ARG A 86 -13.67 15.15 -19.04
N GLN A 87 -12.46 15.70 -18.98
CA GLN A 87 -11.96 16.66 -19.97
C GLN A 87 -11.57 16.00 -21.30
N ASP A 88 -11.06 14.76 -21.27
CA ASP A 88 -10.84 13.90 -22.46
C ASP A 88 -11.60 12.58 -22.28
N ASN A 89 -12.93 12.67 -22.33
CA ASN A 89 -13.84 11.61 -21.90
C ASN A 89 -13.89 10.43 -22.89
N ARG A 90 -12.96 9.49 -22.73
CA ARG A 90 -12.89 8.24 -23.49
C ARG A 90 -13.45 7.09 -22.67
N ILE A 91 -14.38 6.34 -23.26
CA ILE A 91 -14.91 5.12 -22.64
C ILE A 91 -13.80 4.05 -22.64
N ILE A 92 -13.50 3.50 -21.47
CA ILE A 92 -12.56 2.40 -21.32
C ILE A 92 -13.29 1.10 -21.71
N ARG A 93 -12.96 0.53 -22.88
CA ARG A 93 -13.49 -0.74 -23.39
C ARG A 93 -12.35 -1.74 -23.67
N PRO A 94 -11.83 -2.43 -22.66
CA PRO A 94 -10.81 -3.46 -22.86
C PRO A 94 -11.44 -4.69 -23.55
N SER A 95 -10.69 -5.31 -24.46
CA SER A 95 -11.03 -6.62 -25.03
C SER A 95 -10.29 -7.73 -24.27
N ALA A 96 -10.85 -8.93 -24.26
CA ALA A 96 -10.20 -10.12 -23.69
C ALA A 96 -10.04 -11.20 -24.75
N LEU A 97 -8.96 -11.97 -24.66
CA LEU A 97 -8.75 -13.17 -25.47
C LEU A 97 -9.43 -14.36 -24.78
N TYR A 98 -10.48 -14.91 -25.40
CA TYR A 98 -11.12 -16.12 -24.91
C TYR A 98 -10.27 -17.36 -25.27
N ILE A 99 -9.91 -18.15 -24.25
CA ILE A 99 -9.15 -19.40 -24.38
C ILE A 99 -9.94 -20.61 -23.86
N GLY A 100 -11.24 -20.46 -23.66
CA GLY A 100 -12.12 -21.53 -23.21
C GLY A 100 -12.54 -22.46 -24.35
N PRO A 101 -13.30 -23.51 -24.04
CA PRO A 101 -13.82 -24.44 -25.05
C PRO A 101 -14.73 -23.73 -26.04
N ALA A 102 -14.81 -24.25 -27.27
CA ALA A 102 -15.78 -23.80 -28.26
C ALA A 102 -17.22 -23.89 -27.71
N PRO A 103 -18.16 -23.08 -28.22
CA PRO A 103 -19.57 -23.19 -27.88
C PRO A 103 -20.05 -24.65 -28.05
N ARG A 104 -20.83 -25.15 -27.10
CA ARG A 104 -21.44 -26.48 -27.23
C ARG A 104 -22.64 -26.38 -28.18
N ASP A 105 -22.70 -27.25 -29.17
CA ASP A 105 -23.88 -27.40 -30.01
C ASP A 105 -25.06 -27.90 -29.17
N SER A 106 -26.23 -27.28 -29.37
CA SER A 106 -27.51 -27.65 -28.72
C SER A 106 -28.18 -28.83 -29.41
#